data_AF-A0A9J6GHK6-F1
#
_entry.id   AF-A0A9J6GHK6-F1
#
_cell.length_a   1.000
_cell.length_b   1.000
_cell.length_c   1.000
_cell.angle_alpha   90.00
_cell.angle_beta   90.00
_cell.angle_gamma   90.00
#
_symmetry.space_group_name_H-M   'P 1'
#
loop_
_entity.id
_entity.type
_entity.pdbx_description
1 polymer ?
#
loop_
_entity_poly.entity_id
_entity_poly.type
_entity_poly.pdbx_seq_one_letter_code
_entity_poly.pdbx_strand_id
1 'polypeptide(L)'
;MIHGLPFSAMAVLFGIHKTTAARIFHAVLGTLAYATSGWIYRLDRYVTQKTLPDCFKVNYPKCTLIVDCTEVRTETPSEVRPAACAVFRLQERFTLKFLVAIAPYGFIVFKSKAYGGRCTDTHVVVNSGFWKWWLKR
;
A
#
# COMPACT_ATOMS: atom_id res chain seq x y z
N MET A 1 11.60 4.73 14.41
CA MET A 1 11.24 3.30 14.24
C MET A 1 10.09 2.99 15.19
N ILE A 2 8.88 2.75 14.68
CA ILE A 2 7.75 2.31 15.52
C ILE A 2 7.26 0.97 14.95
N HIS A 3 8.16 -0.02 14.98
CA HIS A 3 7.96 -1.46 14.64
C HIS A 3 8.49 -1.96 13.28
N GLY A 4 9.81 -1.84 13.07
CA GLY A 4 10.56 -2.70 12.14
C GLY A 4 11.92 -3.03 12.77
N LEU A 5 12.35 -4.29 12.79
CA LEU A 5 13.66 -4.68 13.35
C LEU A 5 14.78 -3.99 12.56
N PRO A 6 15.71 -3.24 13.21
CA PRO A 6 16.80 -2.61 12.47
C PRO A 6 17.73 -3.66 11.86
N PHE A 7 18.45 -3.29 10.79
CA PHE A 7 19.47 -4.16 10.20
C PHE A 7 20.57 -4.55 11.21
N SER A 8 20.83 -3.73 12.23
CA SER A 8 21.71 -4.09 13.35
C SER A 8 21.14 -5.19 14.24
N ALA A 9 19.83 -5.23 14.47
CA ALA A 9 19.20 -6.34 15.19
C ALA A 9 19.22 -7.62 14.35
N MET A 10 18.93 -7.53 13.06
CA MET A 10 19.03 -8.69 12.16
C MET A 10 20.48 -9.21 12.05
N ALA A 11 21.47 -8.31 12.06
CA ALA A 11 22.88 -8.68 12.11
C ALA A 11 23.21 -9.56 13.33
N VAL A 12 22.75 -9.15 14.51
CA VAL A 12 22.94 -9.91 15.76
C VAL A 12 22.19 -11.25 15.70
N LEU A 13 20.93 -11.26 15.27
CA LEU A 13 20.09 -12.46 15.22
C LEU A 13 20.67 -13.56 14.31
N PHE A 14 21.28 -13.17 13.19
CA PHE A 14 21.81 -14.10 12.19
C PHE A 14 23.34 -14.26 12.25
N GLY A 15 24.03 -13.58 13.16
CA GLY A 15 25.50 -13.63 13.26
C GLY A 15 26.23 -13.11 12.01
N ILE A 16 25.64 -12.13 11.31
CA ILE A 16 26.17 -11.56 10.07
C ILE A 16 26.38 -10.05 10.18
N HIS A 17 27.16 -9.45 9.29
CA HIS A 17 27.33 -8.00 9.27
C HIS A 17 26.03 -7.27 8.83
N LYS A 18 25.75 -6.08 9.39
CA LYS A 18 24.53 -5.28 9.09
C LYS A 18 24.32 -5.00 7.61
N THR A 19 25.41 -4.80 6.85
CA THR A 19 25.34 -4.55 5.40
C THR A 19 24.96 -5.83 4.64
N THR A 20 25.37 -7.00 5.13
CA THR A 20 24.96 -8.31 4.58
C THR A 20 23.48 -8.55 4.85
N ALA A 21 23.01 -8.28 6.07
CA ALA A 21 21.59 -8.37 6.42
C ALA A 21 20.71 -7.47 5.53
N ALA A 22 21.13 -6.23 5.30
CA ALA A 22 20.43 -5.29 4.41
C ALA A 22 20.40 -5.78 2.96
N ARG A 23 21.53 -6.29 2.45
CA ARG A 23 21.62 -6.82 1.08
C ARG A 23 20.67 -8.01 0.87
N ILE A 24 20.64 -8.93 1.82
CA ILE A 24 19.73 -10.09 1.81
C ILE A 24 18.28 -9.62 1.85
N PHE A 25 17.94 -8.70 2.76
CA PHE A 25 16.59 -8.16 2.87
C PHE A 25 16.10 -7.55 1.54
N HIS A 26 16.91 -6.71 0.90
CA HIS A 26 16.54 -6.10 -0.38
C HIS A 26 16.43 -7.12 -1.52
N ALA A 27 17.29 -8.15 -1.54
CA ALA A 27 17.19 -9.23 -2.51
C ALA A 27 15.87 -10.01 -2.34
N VAL A 28 15.54 -10.42 -1.12
CA VAL A 28 14.29 -11.10 -0.80
C VAL A 28 13.07 -10.22 -1.13
N LEU A 29 13.11 -8.94 -0.78
CA LEU A 29 12.06 -7.99 -1.12
C LEU A 29 11.84 -7.89 -2.63
N GLY A 30 12.91 -7.86 -3.42
CA GLY A 30 12.84 -7.87 -4.88
C GLY A 30 12.21 -9.15 -5.43
N THR A 31 12.63 -10.32 -4.92
CA THR A 31 12.05 -11.61 -5.28
C THR A 31 10.56 -11.68 -4.94
N LEU A 32 10.18 -11.26 -3.73
CA LEU A 32 8.77 -11.22 -3.31
C LEU A 32 7.96 -10.27 -4.19
N ALA A 33 8.45 -9.05 -4.43
CA ALA A 33 7.75 -8.09 -5.27
C ALA A 33 7.48 -8.62 -6.69
N TYR A 34 8.45 -9.36 -7.25
CA TYR A 34 8.27 -10.05 -8.54
C TYR A 34 7.26 -11.19 -8.44
N ALA A 35 7.42 -12.10 -7.48
CA ALA A 35 6.56 -13.27 -7.29
C ALA A 35 5.10 -12.91 -6.98
N THR A 36 4.87 -11.80 -6.27
CA THR A 36 3.52 -11.32 -5.91
C THR A 36 2.95 -10.30 -6.89
N SER A 37 3.63 -10.00 -8.00
CA SER A 37 3.21 -8.95 -8.95
C SER A 37 1.82 -9.20 -9.56
N GLY A 38 1.42 -10.47 -9.69
CA GLY A 38 0.10 -10.87 -10.22
C GLY A 38 -0.99 -11.10 -9.17
N TRP A 39 -0.71 -10.95 -7.88
CA TRP A 39 -1.68 -11.27 -6.81
C TRP A 39 -2.85 -10.29 -6.74
N ILE A 40 -2.62 -9.04 -7.16
CA ILE A 40 -3.66 -8.02 -7.23
C ILE A 40 -4.15 -7.97 -8.66
N TYR A 41 -5.26 -8.65 -8.90
CA TYR A 41 -5.90 -8.70 -10.20
C TYR A 41 -7.36 -8.30 -10.12
N ARG A 42 -7.88 -8.01 -11.30
CA ARG A 42 -9.26 -7.60 -11.47
C ARG A 42 -10.18 -8.81 -11.41
N LEU A 43 -11.21 -8.71 -10.58
CA LEU A 43 -12.25 -9.72 -10.48
C LEU A 43 -13.36 -9.48 -11.51
N ASP A 44 -14.00 -10.58 -11.91
CA ASP A 44 -15.21 -10.54 -12.71
C ASP A 44 -16.41 -10.03 -11.88
N ARG A 45 -17.27 -9.23 -12.50
CA ARG A 45 -18.41 -8.61 -11.80
C ARG A 45 -19.48 -9.62 -11.41
N TYR A 46 -19.73 -10.61 -12.26
CA TYR A 46 -20.72 -11.65 -11.98
C TYR A 46 -20.27 -12.48 -10.78
N VAL A 47 -18.98 -12.86 -10.73
CA VAL A 47 -18.41 -13.53 -9.55
C VAL A 47 -18.54 -12.66 -8.31
N THR A 48 -18.14 -11.38 -8.38
CA THR A 48 -18.21 -10.44 -7.24
C THR A 48 -19.63 -10.32 -6.68
N GLN A 49 -20.64 -10.24 -7.54
CA GLN A 49 -22.05 -10.16 -7.11
C GLN A 49 -22.56 -11.48 -6.55
N LYS A 50 -22.17 -12.61 -7.14
CA LYS A 50 -22.57 -13.93 -6.66
C LYS A 50 -21.99 -14.26 -5.28
N THR A 51 -20.79 -13.74 -4.99
CA THR A 51 -20.10 -13.91 -3.69
C THR A 51 -20.26 -12.71 -2.77
N LEU A 52 -21.26 -11.84 -2.99
CA LEU A 52 -21.53 -10.70 -2.13
C LEU A 52 -21.90 -11.20 -0.72
N PRO A 53 -21.23 -10.75 0.36
CA PRO A 53 -21.58 -11.17 1.71
C PRO A 53 -22.97 -10.67 2.14
N ASP A 54 -23.66 -11.42 3.00
CA ASP A 54 -25.04 -11.12 3.41
C ASP A 54 -25.19 -9.75 4.07
N CYS A 55 -24.18 -9.30 4.81
CA CYS A 55 -24.16 -7.97 5.44
C CYS A 55 -24.23 -6.82 4.42
N PHE A 56 -23.80 -7.04 3.16
CA PHE A 56 -23.93 -6.06 2.09
C PHE A 56 -25.24 -6.20 1.31
N LYS A 57 -25.87 -7.38 1.27
CA LYS A 57 -27.04 -7.62 0.40
C LYS A 57 -28.25 -6.74 0.74
N VAL A 58 -28.44 -6.40 2.01
CA VAL A 58 -29.61 -5.63 2.46
C VAL A 58 -29.48 -4.15 2.05
N ASN A 59 -28.38 -3.51 2.44
CA ASN A 59 -28.21 -2.06 2.28
C ASN A 59 -27.42 -1.69 1.02
N TYR A 60 -26.61 -2.61 0.49
CA TYR A 60 -25.69 -2.37 -0.62
C TYR A 60 -25.68 -3.53 -1.65
N PRO A 61 -26.84 -3.94 -2.21
CA PRO A 61 -26.95 -5.09 -3.12
C PRO A 61 -26.18 -4.95 -4.45
N LYS A 62 -25.68 -3.75 -4.73
CA LYS A 62 -24.89 -3.42 -5.93
C LYS A 62 -23.43 -3.08 -5.58
N CYS A 63 -23.01 -3.32 -4.34
CA CYS A 63 -21.63 -3.08 -3.92
C CYS A 63 -20.69 -4.00 -4.72
N THR A 64 -19.74 -3.40 -5.43
CA THR A 64 -18.71 -4.19 -6.13
C THR A 64 -17.31 -3.86 -5.67
N LEU A 65 -17.10 -2.69 -5.05
CA LEU A 65 -15.84 -2.28 -4.45
C LEU A 65 -16.09 -1.38 -3.25
N ILE A 66 -15.18 -1.50 -2.29
CA ILE A 66 -14.96 -0.58 -1.18
C ILE A 66 -13.61 0.08 -1.48
N VAL A 67 -13.58 1.41 -1.46
CA VAL A 67 -12.39 2.19 -1.82
C VAL A 67 -11.96 2.99 -0.60
N ASP A 68 -10.68 2.93 -0.27
CA ASP A 68 -10.12 3.61 0.90
C ASP A 68 -8.73 4.19 0.61
N CYS A 69 -8.46 5.36 1.19
CA CYS A 69 -7.12 5.95 1.20
C CYS A 69 -6.40 5.52 2.49
N THR A 70 -5.59 4.48 2.37
CA THR A 70 -4.87 3.92 3.52
C THR A 70 -3.57 4.70 3.79
N GLU A 71 -3.31 4.98 5.05
CA GLU A 71 -2.10 5.64 5.54
C GLU A 71 -1.21 4.67 6.32
N VAL A 72 0.09 4.66 6.00
CA VAL A 72 1.09 3.83 6.68
C VAL A 72 2.21 4.74 7.19
N ARG A 73 2.49 4.65 8.49
CA ARG A 73 3.61 5.38 9.12
C ARG A 73 4.93 4.74 8.72
N THR A 74 5.91 5.56 8.34
CA THR A 74 7.26 5.13 7.99
C THR A 74 8.28 5.71 8.95
N GLU A 75 9.50 5.16 8.91
CA GLU A 75 10.64 5.76 9.58
C GLU A 75 11.05 7.08 8.92
N THR A 76 11.73 7.92 9.70
CA THR A 76 12.33 9.16 9.23
C THR A 76 13.54 8.85 8.37
N PRO A 77 13.58 9.29 7.10
CA PRO A 77 14.77 9.14 6.26
C PRO A 77 15.98 9.84 6.87
N SER A 78 17.17 9.24 6.75
CA SER A 78 18.43 9.81 7.26
C SER A 78 18.96 10.99 6.44
N GLU A 79 18.58 11.09 5.15
CA GLU A 79 18.95 12.20 4.26
C GLU A 79 17.71 12.80 3.60
N VAL A 80 17.45 14.09 3.86
CA VAL A 80 16.26 14.79 3.36
C VAL A 80 16.63 15.67 2.17
N ARG A 81 16.15 15.35 0.97
CA ARG A 81 16.33 16.20 -0.23
C ARG A 81 15.59 17.56 -0.07
N PRO A 82 16.21 18.72 -0.38
CA PRO A 82 15.69 20.05 -0.02
C PRO A 82 14.33 20.44 -0.61
N ALA A 83 13.97 20.00 -1.82
CA ALA A 83 12.73 20.44 -2.47
C ALA A 83 11.47 19.74 -1.94
N ALA A 84 11.61 18.50 -1.45
CA ALA A 84 10.53 17.78 -0.75
C ALA A 84 10.39 18.24 0.73
N CYS A 85 11.43 18.92 1.22
CA CYS A 85 11.74 19.15 2.63
C CYS A 85 10.74 20.06 3.35
N ALA A 86 10.16 21.07 2.70
CA ALA A 86 9.26 22.01 3.39
C ALA A 86 7.96 21.33 3.87
N VAL A 87 7.42 20.41 3.08
CA VAL A 87 6.15 19.73 3.39
C VAL A 87 6.35 18.58 4.38
N PHE A 88 7.48 17.87 4.29
CA PHE A 88 7.83 16.75 5.18
C PHE A 88 8.41 17.18 6.54
N ARG A 89 9.18 18.29 6.61
CA ARG A 89 9.78 18.77 7.88
C ARG A 89 8.76 19.27 8.91
N LEU A 90 7.58 19.70 8.47
CA LEU A 90 6.52 20.16 9.38
C LEU A 90 5.73 18.99 9.99
N GLN A 91 6.12 17.73 9.80
CA GLN A 91 5.47 16.56 10.38
C GLN A 91 6.44 15.80 11.29
N GLU A 92 6.00 15.49 12.51
CA GLU A 92 6.74 14.66 13.46
C GLU A 92 6.86 13.18 13.03
N ARG A 93 6.15 12.74 11.97
CA ARG A 93 6.17 11.35 11.46
C ARG A 93 5.95 11.30 9.94
N PHE A 94 6.87 10.66 9.22
CA PHE A 94 6.73 10.41 7.79
C PHE A 94 5.61 9.39 7.59
N THR A 95 4.62 9.72 6.78
CA THR A 95 3.48 8.85 6.49
C THR A 95 3.34 8.72 4.98
N LEU A 96 3.08 7.52 4.50
CA LEU A 96 2.73 7.24 3.10
C LEU A 96 1.23 7.05 3.01
N LYS A 97 0.62 7.57 1.96
CA LYS A 97 -0.79 7.37 1.63
C LYS A 97 -0.93 6.66 0.30
N PHE A 98 -1.86 5.72 0.16
CA PHE A 98 -2.18 5.10 -1.12
C PHE A 98 -3.64 4.66 -1.17
N LEU A 99 -4.19 4.62 -2.38
CA LEU A 99 -5.54 4.12 -2.60
C LEU A 99 -5.52 2.60 -2.72
N VAL A 100 -6.42 1.94 -2.00
CA VAL A 100 -6.76 0.54 -2.20
C VAL A 100 -8.23 0.42 -2.60
N ALA A 101 -8.52 -0.53 -3.49
CA ALA A 101 -9.90 -0.97 -3.72
C ALA A 101 -10.02 -2.45 -3.42
N ILE A 102 -11.06 -2.78 -2.66
CA ILE A 102 -11.27 -4.08 -2.05
C ILE A 102 -12.66 -4.59 -2.47
N ALA A 103 -12.74 -5.84 -2.90
CA ALA A 103 -14.03 -6.49 -3.11
C ALA A 103 -14.77 -6.65 -1.77
N PRO A 104 -16.10 -6.71 -1.75
CA PRO A 104 -16.88 -6.80 -0.51
C PRO A 104 -16.52 -7.98 0.41
N TYR A 105 -15.90 -9.03 -0.12
CA TYR A 105 -15.41 -10.19 0.63
C TYR A 105 -13.92 -10.10 1.04
N GLY A 106 -13.30 -8.92 0.94
CA GLY A 106 -11.97 -8.65 1.50
C GLY A 106 -10.80 -8.77 0.52
N PHE A 107 -11.04 -9.15 -0.74
CA PHE A 107 -9.96 -9.31 -1.72
C PHE A 107 -9.51 -7.97 -2.32
N ILE A 108 -8.21 -7.66 -2.28
CA ILE A 108 -7.66 -6.43 -2.85
C ILE A 108 -7.56 -6.57 -4.38
N VAL A 109 -8.24 -5.72 -5.11
CA VAL A 109 -8.27 -5.76 -6.59
C VAL A 109 -7.49 -4.64 -7.26
N PHE A 110 -7.15 -3.60 -6.50
CA PHE A 110 -6.44 -2.45 -6.99
C PHE A 110 -5.61 -1.83 -5.86
N LYS A 111 -4.40 -1.40 -6.21
CA LYS A 111 -3.59 -0.49 -5.40
C LYS A 111 -2.99 0.59 -6.27
N SER A 112 -2.92 1.82 -5.75
CA SER A 112 -2.21 2.90 -6.40
C SER A 112 -0.70 2.86 -6.11
N LYS A 113 0.04 3.79 -6.72
CA LYS A 113 1.36 4.19 -6.19
C LYS A 113 1.19 4.88 -4.82
N ALA A 114 2.27 4.98 -4.07
CA ALA A 114 2.30 5.73 -2.82
C ALA A 114 2.44 7.23 -3.05
N TYR A 115 1.81 8.00 -2.17
CA TYR A 115 1.82 9.47 -2.08
C TYR A 115 2.35 9.89 -0.72
N GLY A 116 2.73 11.16 -0.58
CA GLY A 116 3.04 11.72 0.74
C GLY A 116 1.78 11.77 1.60
N GLY A 117 1.92 11.53 2.91
CA GLY A 117 0.78 11.40 3.84
C GLY A 117 -0.12 12.64 3.91
N ARG A 118 0.39 13.82 3.55
CA ARG A 118 -0.40 15.07 3.49
C ARG A 118 -1.26 15.23 2.23
N CYS A 119 -1.09 14.35 1.24
CA CYS A 119 -1.97 14.36 0.08
C CYS A 119 -3.41 14.12 0.54
N THR A 120 -4.33 14.96 0.07
CA THR A 120 -5.75 14.78 0.34
C THR A 120 -6.25 13.53 -0.37
N ASP A 121 -7.27 12.88 0.20
CA ASP A 121 -7.84 11.67 -0.39
C ASP A 121 -8.38 11.94 -1.79
N THR A 122 -9.00 13.09 -2.00
CA THR A 122 -9.44 13.55 -3.32
C THR A 122 -8.27 13.61 -4.31
N HIS A 123 -7.13 14.17 -3.91
CA HIS A 123 -5.94 14.22 -4.77
C HIS A 123 -5.44 12.81 -5.11
N VAL A 124 -5.39 11.91 -4.13
CA VAL A 124 -4.97 10.52 -4.33
C VAL A 124 -5.91 9.79 -5.27
N VAL A 125 -7.23 9.85 -5.05
CA VAL A 125 -8.24 9.20 -5.89
C VAL A 125 -8.13 9.67 -7.35
N VAL A 126 -8.05 10.97 -7.59
CA VAL A 126 -7.96 11.54 -8.95
C VAL A 126 -6.67 11.10 -9.66
N ASN A 127 -5.53 11.07 -8.96
CA ASN A 127 -4.22 10.81 -9.56
C ASN A 127 -3.77 9.35 -9.48
N SER A 128 -4.50 8.49 -8.78
CA SER A 128 -4.16 7.07 -8.55
C SER A 128 -4.19 6.20 -9.80
N GLY A 129 -4.84 6.67 -10.87
CA GLY A 129 -5.21 5.85 -12.02
C GLY A 129 -6.43 4.96 -11.78
N PHE A 130 -7.06 5.03 -10.60
CA PHE A 130 -8.24 4.24 -10.26
C PHE A 130 -9.37 4.43 -11.27
N TRP A 131 -9.69 5.67 -11.68
CA TRP A 131 -10.74 5.91 -12.65
C TRP A 131 -10.47 5.28 -14.02
N LYS A 132 -9.21 5.32 -14.47
CA LYS A 132 -8.81 4.68 -15.73
C LYS A 132 -8.88 3.15 -15.62
N TRP A 133 -8.44 2.59 -14.49
CA TRP A 133 -8.55 1.17 -14.21
C TRP A 133 -10.00 0.72 -14.10
N TRP A 134 -10.82 1.49 -13.40
CA TRP A 134 -12.25 1.27 -13.22
C TRP A 134 -12.92 1.32 -14.59
N LEU A 135 -12.90 2.44 -15.32
CA LEU A 135 -13.64 2.60 -16.58
C LEU A 135 -13.31 1.60 -17.67
N LYS A 136 -12.15 0.93 -17.63
CA LYS A 136 -11.86 -0.27 -18.45
C LYS A 136 -12.67 -1.52 -18.00
N ARG A 137 -13.83 -1.33 -17.38
CA ARG A 137 -14.72 -2.41 -16.89
C ARG A 137 -15.62 -2.95 -17.99
#